data_AF-A0A409WP58-F1
#
_entry.id   AF-A0A409WP58-F1
#
_cell.length_a   1.000
_cell.length_b   1.000
_cell.length_c   1.000
_cell.angle_alpha   90.00
_cell.angle_beta   90.00
_cell.angle_gamma   90.00
#
_symmetry.space_group_name_H-M   'P 1'
#
loop_
_entity.id
_entity.type
_entity.pdbx_description
1 polymer ?
#
loop_
_entity_poly.entity_id
_entity_poly.type
_entity_poly.pdbx_seq_one_letter_code
_entity_poly.pdbx_strand_id
1 'polypeptide(L)'
;EDLPSWYLSIASETPEQIQFIIGLGPEDGRYPAITFHLTGTLIGLGFLRFDAVDAWFEEEEQIFVHPRDPYKRIDVLQSSRHVRIEVNGVEIANTRCPLLLFETGEPMRIYIPRTHTRMDLWFPSEHKVACPYKGTATFYNISLSSGEKFENIMWSYPNTTFECTHIKGMVAFLDEKVDVWLDGEQQERPSITIRCTFDTYEYDNMFHSIRWLHNRHPVYAFTREDLPSWYLSIASETPNEIQFIIKLGPERERFPAITFHLTGSLIGLGFIKFDAVDAWFEEEEQIYVHPRDPYKRIDVLQSSRHVRIEINGVEIANTRCPLLLFETGEPMRIYIPRTHTRMDLWHPSQHKVTSPYKGTADYYNVILSSGEIFENIMWSYPIATIECATVKGMLAFFDERVDVWLDGEKQDRPVEAGGNASPSQATPGPSQQGSKPVNDLLVLQKP
;
A
#
# COMPACT_ATOMS: atom_id res chain seq x y z
N GLU A 1 15.53 -27.22 14.01
CA GLU A 1 16.92 -26.74 14.05
C GLU A 1 16.98 -25.31 14.58
N ASP A 2 15.98 -24.49 14.29
CA ASP A 2 15.91 -23.09 14.71
C ASP A 2 15.59 -22.86 16.21
N LEU A 3 15.16 -23.90 16.93
CA LEU A 3 14.86 -23.82 18.36
C LEU A 3 15.72 -24.80 19.17
N PRO A 4 16.23 -24.40 20.34
CA PRO A 4 16.99 -25.30 21.19
C PRO A 4 16.15 -26.49 21.65
N SER A 5 16.70 -27.70 21.55
CA SER A 5 15.97 -28.94 21.90
C SER A 5 15.55 -29.03 23.36
N TRP A 6 16.25 -28.36 24.28
CA TRP A 6 15.89 -28.28 25.70
C TRP A 6 14.69 -27.37 25.98
N TYR A 7 14.26 -26.58 25.00
CA TYR A 7 13.18 -25.59 25.13
C TYR A 7 11.82 -26.12 24.66
N LEU A 8 11.80 -27.35 24.13
CA LEU A 8 10.62 -27.99 23.54
C LEU A 8 10.32 -29.31 24.24
N SER A 9 9.06 -29.51 24.62
CA SER A 9 8.55 -30.82 25.05
C SER A 9 7.36 -31.23 24.19
N ILE A 10 7.31 -32.50 23.79
CA ILE A 10 6.19 -33.04 23.01
C ILE A 10 4.92 -33.00 23.87
N ALA A 11 3.88 -32.33 23.35
CA ALA A 11 2.55 -32.28 23.93
C ALA A 11 1.71 -33.47 23.48
N SER A 12 1.77 -33.79 22.19
CA SER A 12 1.09 -34.92 21.57
C SER A 12 1.74 -35.28 20.25
N GLU A 13 1.62 -36.54 19.86
CA GLU A 13 2.12 -37.05 18.58
C GLU A 13 1.06 -37.94 17.94
N THR A 14 0.70 -37.65 16.70
CA THR A 14 -0.15 -38.48 15.84
C THR A 14 0.57 -38.77 14.53
N PRO A 15 0.12 -39.75 13.72
CA PRO A 15 0.69 -39.98 12.39
C PRO A 15 0.66 -38.76 11.47
N GLU A 16 -0.25 -37.81 11.70
CA GLU A 16 -0.43 -36.60 10.89
C GLU A 16 0.35 -35.38 11.40
N GLN A 17 0.61 -35.28 12.71
CA GLN A 17 1.23 -34.09 13.30
C GLN A 17 1.90 -34.35 14.65
N ILE A 18 2.90 -33.52 14.98
CA ILE A 18 3.52 -33.46 16.30
C ILE A 18 3.30 -32.06 16.89
N GLN A 19 2.82 -32.01 18.12
CA GLN A 19 2.63 -30.76 18.83
C GLN A 19 3.65 -30.61 19.96
N PHE A 20 4.19 -29.40 20.14
CA PHE A 20 5.18 -29.07 21.17
C PHE A 20 4.68 -27.95 22.09
N ILE A 21 5.07 -28.02 23.37
CA ILE A 21 4.97 -26.92 24.33
C ILE A 21 6.33 -26.20 24.38
N ILE A 22 6.29 -24.87 24.46
CA ILE A 22 7.47 -24.01 24.67
C ILE A 22 7.54 -23.60 26.14
N GLY A 23 8.66 -23.89 26.81
CA GLY A 23 8.95 -23.38 28.16
C GLY A 23 9.78 -24.30 29.05
N LEU A 24 10.07 -23.81 30.26
CA LEU A 24 10.80 -24.54 31.31
C LEU A 24 9.86 -25.48 32.08
N GLY A 25 9.33 -26.50 31.39
CA GLY A 25 8.66 -27.63 32.03
C GLY A 25 7.13 -27.53 32.18
N PRO A 26 6.50 -28.62 32.67
CA PRO A 26 5.07 -28.90 32.52
C PRO A 26 4.14 -28.14 33.49
N GLU A 27 4.66 -27.28 34.37
CA GLU A 27 3.85 -26.66 35.44
C GLU A 27 3.14 -25.36 35.05
N ASP A 28 3.41 -24.79 33.87
CA ASP A 28 2.90 -23.47 33.46
C ASP A 28 1.54 -23.47 32.75
N GLY A 29 0.82 -24.60 32.70
CA GLY A 29 -0.53 -24.66 32.14
C GLY A 29 -0.63 -24.26 30.65
N ARG A 30 0.47 -24.34 29.91
CA ARG A 30 0.56 -23.90 28.51
C ARG A 30 -0.07 -24.92 27.57
N TYR A 31 -0.98 -24.43 26.72
CA TYR A 31 -1.46 -25.13 25.54
C TYR A 31 -0.30 -25.43 24.56
N PRO A 32 -0.46 -26.39 23.62
CA PRO A 32 0.53 -26.63 22.58
C PRO A 32 0.81 -25.34 21.80
N ALA A 33 2.08 -25.01 21.66
CA ALA A 33 2.61 -23.79 21.09
C ALA A 33 3.00 -23.96 19.62
N ILE A 34 3.62 -25.11 19.29
CA ILE A 34 4.05 -25.42 17.92
C ILE A 34 3.31 -26.67 17.42
N THR A 35 2.85 -26.65 16.18
CA THR A 35 2.35 -27.84 15.47
C THR A 35 3.18 -28.08 14.22
N PHE A 36 3.85 -29.23 14.13
CA PHE A 36 4.50 -29.70 12.91
C PHE A 36 3.62 -30.70 12.19
N HIS A 37 3.41 -30.51 10.90
CA HIS A 37 2.68 -31.46 10.08
C HIS A 37 3.63 -32.51 9.50
N LEU A 38 3.28 -33.78 9.68
CA LEU A 38 4.01 -34.94 9.17
C LEU A 38 3.45 -35.46 7.85
N THR A 39 2.25 -35.01 7.47
CA THR A 39 1.58 -35.41 6.23
C THR A 39 0.85 -34.23 5.58
N GLY A 40 0.38 -34.43 4.34
CA GLY A 40 -0.39 -33.44 3.62
C GLY A 40 0.45 -32.32 2.98
N THR A 41 -0.21 -31.24 2.58
CA THR A 41 0.40 -30.10 1.87
C THR A 41 1.33 -29.25 2.74
N LEU A 42 1.29 -29.43 4.06
CA LEU A 42 2.06 -28.67 5.05
C LEU A 42 3.23 -29.48 5.63
N ILE A 43 3.53 -30.64 5.05
CA ILE A 43 4.58 -31.53 5.56
C ILE A 43 5.92 -30.79 5.70
N GLY A 44 6.54 -30.93 6.86
CA GLY A 44 7.82 -30.27 7.18
C GLY A 44 7.71 -28.82 7.66
N LEU A 45 6.52 -28.22 7.63
CA LEU A 45 6.27 -26.88 8.19
C LEU A 45 5.79 -26.98 9.64
N GLY A 46 6.29 -26.04 10.47
CA GLY A 46 5.88 -25.83 11.85
C GLY A 46 5.08 -24.55 12.01
N PHE A 47 3.91 -24.64 12.66
CA PHE A 47 3.09 -23.51 13.02
C PHE A 47 3.30 -23.15 14.46
N LEU A 48 3.95 -22.01 14.72
CA LEU A 48 4.03 -21.42 16.05
C LEU A 48 2.85 -20.48 16.25
N ARG A 49 2.04 -20.77 17.27
CA ARG A 49 0.97 -19.88 17.70
C ARG A 49 1.52 -18.53 18.14
N PHE A 50 0.85 -17.47 17.69
CA PHE A 50 1.30 -16.11 17.95
C PHE A 50 1.28 -15.74 19.45
N ASP A 51 0.28 -16.23 20.19
CA ASP A 51 0.13 -16.02 21.63
C ASP A 51 1.00 -16.93 22.50
N ALA A 52 1.81 -17.80 21.89
CA ALA A 52 2.67 -18.73 22.62
C ALA A 52 4.05 -18.18 22.99
N VAL A 53 4.38 -16.97 22.52
CA VAL A 53 5.63 -16.27 22.84
C VAL A 53 5.32 -14.85 23.33
N ASP A 54 6.22 -14.28 24.12
CA ASP A 54 5.99 -12.99 24.80
C ASP A 54 6.00 -11.81 23.82
N ALA A 55 6.77 -11.89 22.74
CA ALA A 55 6.86 -10.87 21.70
C ALA A 55 7.35 -11.46 20.37
N TRP A 56 6.90 -10.84 19.29
CA TRP A 56 7.34 -11.10 17.93
C TRP A 56 7.94 -9.83 17.36
N PHE A 57 8.99 -9.98 16.55
CA PHE A 57 9.64 -8.87 15.89
C PHE A 57 9.81 -9.16 14.40
N GLU A 58 9.45 -8.19 13.58
CA GLU A 58 9.87 -8.11 12.18
C GLU A 58 11.04 -7.13 12.13
N GLU A 59 12.26 -7.65 11.95
CA GLU A 59 13.50 -6.93 12.22
C GLU A 59 13.48 -6.29 13.63
N GLU A 60 13.63 -4.96 13.75
CA GLU A 60 13.61 -4.26 15.04
C GLU A 60 12.21 -3.77 15.45
N GLU A 61 11.17 -4.03 14.66
CA GLU A 61 9.80 -3.61 14.97
C GLU A 61 9.00 -4.74 15.62
N GLN A 62 8.49 -4.50 16.82
CA GLN A 62 7.59 -5.45 17.48
C GLN A 62 6.25 -5.53 16.76
N ILE A 63 5.82 -6.73 16.39
CA ILE A 63 4.47 -7.00 15.89
C ILE A 63 3.62 -7.66 16.98
N PHE A 64 2.30 -7.46 16.89
CA PHE A 64 1.34 -7.92 17.90
C PHE A 64 0.03 -8.39 17.24
N VAL A 65 -0.79 -9.14 17.97
CA VAL A 65 -2.04 -9.78 17.49
C VAL A 65 -1.80 -10.94 16.50
N HIS A 66 -1.23 -10.65 15.33
CA HIS A 66 -0.85 -11.63 14.30
C HIS A 66 0.13 -11.00 13.29
N PRO A 67 0.83 -11.79 12.44
CA PRO A 67 1.68 -11.25 11.38
C PRO A 67 0.92 -10.33 10.41
N ARG A 68 1.60 -9.33 9.86
CA ARG A 68 1.01 -8.41 8.88
C ARG A 68 0.83 -9.12 7.54
N ASP A 69 -0.31 -8.89 6.89
CA ASP A 69 -0.58 -9.40 5.54
C ASP A 69 0.11 -8.48 4.52
N PRO A 70 1.01 -9.00 3.67
CA PRO A 70 1.71 -8.21 2.66
C PRO A 70 0.79 -7.64 1.57
N TYR A 71 -0.48 -8.02 1.54
CA TYR A 71 -1.51 -7.49 0.63
C TYR A 71 -2.51 -6.55 1.32
N LYS A 72 -2.40 -6.33 2.63
CA LYS A 72 -3.27 -5.39 3.34
C LYS A 72 -2.64 -4.00 3.37
N ARG A 73 -3.25 -3.07 2.65
CA ARG A 73 -2.88 -1.65 2.55
C ARG A 73 -3.84 -0.80 3.38
N ILE A 74 -3.31 0.24 4.01
CA ILE A 74 -4.11 1.31 4.61
C ILE A 74 -3.72 2.64 3.99
N ASP A 75 -4.71 3.37 3.49
CA ASP A 75 -4.56 4.75 3.06
C ASP A 75 -5.39 5.66 3.98
N VAL A 76 -4.80 6.80 4.36
CA VAL A 76 -5.48 7.82 5.15
C VAL A 76 -5.43 9.12 4.37
N LEU A 77 -6.56 9.52 3.79
CA LEU A 77 -6.65 10.68 2.92
C LEU A 77 -7.32 11.84 3.65
N GLN A 78 -6.74 13.03 3.54
CA GLN A 78 -7.41 14.26 3.95
C GLN A 78 -8.60 14.51 3.02
N SER A 79 -9.72 14.94 3.58
CA SER A 79 -10.89 15.37 2.80
C SER A 79 -11.39 16.73 3.29
N SER A 80 -11.94 17.54 2.38
CA SER A 80 -12.59 18.82 2.66
C SER A 80 -14.12 18.72 2.76
N ARG A 81 -14.67 17.51 2.59
CA ARG A 81 -16.11 17.24 2.64
C ARG A 81 -16.69 17.60 3.99
N HIS A 82 -17.93 18.09 3.97
CA HIS A 82 -18.68 18.40 5.19
C HIS A 82 -19.31 17.12 5.73
N VAL A 83 -18.78 16.61 6.84
CA VAL A 83 -19.32 15.44 7.55
C VAL A 83 -20.13 15.90 8.73
N ARG A 84 -21.36 15.38 8.86
CA ARG A 84 -22.17 15.47 10.07
C ARG A 84 -22.61 14.07 10.49
N ILE A 85 -22.44 13.76 11.77
CA ILE A 85 -22.84 12.48 12.38
C ILE A 85 -23.97 12.73 13.35
N GLU A 86 -25.06 11.97 13.22
CA GLU A 86 -26.20 12.06 14.13
C GLU A 86 -26.54 10.70 14.76
N VAL A 87 -27.11 10.78 15.96
CA VAL A 87 -27.70 9.63 16.67
C VAL A 87 -29.10 10.01 17.08
N ASN A 88 -30.11 9.29 16.56
CA ASN A 88 -31.53 9.59 16.77
C ASN A 88 -31.87 11.08 16.54
N GLY A 89 -31.32 11.68 15.48
CA GLY A 89 -31.52 13.09 15.11
C GLY A 89 -30.78 14.11 15.97
N VAL A 90 -29.92 13.69 16.90
CA VAL A 90 -29.03 14.58 17.66
C VAL A 90 -27.66 14.62 17.01
N GLU A 91 -27.19 15.80 16.61
CA GLU A 91 -25.84 15.99 16.08
C GLU A 91 -24.77 15.67 17.14
N ILE A 92 -23.91 14.69 16.82
CA ILE A 92 -22.81 14.23 17.66
C ILE A 92 -21.47 14.76 17.16
N ALA A 93 -21.31 14.93 15.85
CA ALA A 93 -20.09 15.45 15.26
C ALA A 93 -20.37 16.27 13.99
N ASN A 94 -19.55 17.29 13.74
CA ASN A 94 -19.65 18.15 12.57
C ASN A 94 -18.27 18.68 12.18
N THR A 95 -17.76 18.30 11.01
CA THR A 95 -16.40 18.63 10.56
C THR A 95 -16.32 18.91 9.07
N ARG A 96 -15.39 19.79 8.65
CA ARG A 96 -15.03 20.06 7.25
C ARG A 96 -13.59 19.65 6.91
N CYS A 97 -12.94 18.94 7.83
CA CYS A 97 -11.60 18.41 7.64
C CYS A 97 -11.47 16.98 8.20
N PRO A 98 -12.36 16.05 7.82
CA PRO A 98 -12.21 14.65 8.18
C PRO A 98 -10.95 14.03 7.54
N LEU A 99 -10.50 12.92 8.11
CA LEU A 99 -9.63 11.96 7.43
C LEU A 99 -10.46 10.75 7.03
N LEU A 100 -10.35 10.32 5.78
CA LEU A 100 -10.97 9.10 5.28
C LEU A 100 -9.92 7.98 5.31
N LEU A 101 -10.22 6.92 6.04
CA LEU A 101 -9.37 5.74 6.11
C LEU A 101 -9.93 4.64 5.21
N PHE A 102 -9.10 4.17 4.30
CA PHE A 102 -9.37 3.03 3.43
C PHE A 102 -8.47 1.87 3.87
N GLU A 103 -9.07 0.69 4.05
CA GLU A 103 -8.35 -0.53 4.37
C GLU A 103 -8.79 -1.63 3.42
N THR A 104 -7.83 -2.41 2.90
CA THR A 104 -8.11 -3.52 1.99
C THR A 104 -9.16 -4.47 2.56
N GLY A 105 -10.27 -4.62 1.83
CA GLY A 105 -11.37 -5.51 2.19
C GLY A 105 -12.32 -4.98 3.26
N GLU A 106 -12.07 -3.79 3.82
CA GLU A 106 -12.90 -3.22 4.89
C GLU A 106 -13.69 -1.99 4.41
N PRO A 107 -14.83 -1.65 5.05
CA PRO A 107 -15.53 -0.40 4.80
C PRO A 107 -14.64 0.82 5.08
N MET A 108 -14.76 1.87 4.26
CA MET A 108 -14.12 3.16 4.56
C MET A 108 -14.64 3.69 5.91
N ARG A 109 -13.72 4.23 6.71
CA ARG A 109 -14.05 4.85 8.01
C ARG A 109 -13.66 6.32 8.03
N ILE A 110 -14.59 7.15 8.49
CA ILE A 110 -14.38 8.59 8.65
C ILE A 110 -13.82 8.86 10.05
N TYR A 111 -12.61 9.42 10.11
CA TYR A 111 -11.99 9.90 11.32
C TYR A 111 -12.18 11.41 11.45
N ILE A 112 -12.77 11.81 12.57
CA ILE A 112 -13.12 13.19 12.90
C ILE A 112 -12.20 13.69 14.01
N PRO A 113 -11.66 14.92 13.92
CA PRO A 113 -10.94 15.52 15.05
C PRO A 113 -11.81 15.50 16.30
N ARG A 114 -11.27 15.04 17.43
CA ARG A 114 -12.02 14.93 18.69
C ARG A 114 -12.69 16.25 19.09
N THR A 115 -12.07 17.40 18.80
CA THR A 115 -12.61 18.75 19.05
C THR A 115 -13.84 19.11 18.22
N HIS A 116 -14.15 18.36 17.17
CA HIS A 116 -15.31 18.57 16.29
C HIS A 116 -16.50 17.66 16.67
N THR A 117 -16.47 17.11 17.89
CA THR A 117 -17.49 16.22 18.42
C THR A 117 -18.07 16.77 19.72
N ARG A 118 -19.30 16.39 20.04
CA ARG A 118 -19.99 16.67 21.30
C ARG A 118 -19.43 15.80 22.43
N MET A 119 -18.22 16.13 22.87
CA MET A 119 -17.51 15.41 23.94
C MET A 119 -18.26 15.42 25.28
N ASP A 120 -19.17 16.37 25.48
CA ASP A 120 -20.06 16.42 26.66
C ASP A 120 -21.04 15.24 26.74
N LEU A 121 -21.27 14.53 25.62
CA LEU A 121 -22.14 13.37 25.55
C LEU A 121 -21.39 12.04 25.74
N TRP A 122 -20.07 12.09 25.86
CA TRP A 122 -19.21 10.90 25.88
C TRP A 122 -19.07 10.32 27.28
N PHE A 123 -18.94 9.00 27.36
CA PHE A 123 -18.39 8.35 28.54
C PHE A 123 -17.52 7.15 28.14
N PRO A 124 -16.47 6.84 28.92
CA PRO A 124 -15.52 5.77 28.57
C PRO A 124 -16.19 4.39 28.57
N SER A 125 -15.65 3.51 27.72
CA SER A 125 -15.89 2.07 27.77
C SER A 125 -14.58 1.35 28.13
N GLU A 126 -14.69 0.22 28.83
CA GLU A 126 -13.56 -0.68 29.07
C GLU A 126 -13.21 -1.52 27.82
N HIS A 127 -14.05 -1.47 26.78
CA HIS A 127 -13.85 -2.23 25.56
C HIS A 127 -12.66 -1.69 24.74
N LYS A 128 -11.72 -2.59 24.43
CA LYS A 128 -10.55 -2.32 23.61
C LYS A 128 -10.35 -3.44 22.60
N VAL A 129 -9.89 -3.07 21.41
CA VAL A 129 -9.59 -4.01 20.32
C VAL A 129 -8.21 -3.69 19.78
N ALA A 130 -7.32 -4.68 19.78
CA ALA A 130 -6.00 -4.54 19.20
C ALA A 130 -6.03 -4.91 17.70
N CYS A 131 -5.37 -4.10 16.89
CA CYS A 131 -5.22 -4.29 15.45
C CYS A 131 -3.73 -4.16 15.09
N PRO A 132 -3.12 -5.14 14.39
CA PRO A 132 -1.68 -5.11 14.07
C PRO A 132 -1.30 -3.90 13.22
N TYR A 133 -2.23 -3.37 12.44
CA TYR A 133 -1.96 -2.28 11.50
C TYR A 133 -2.23 -0.89 12.09
N LYS A 134 -3.18 -0.75 13.02
CA LYS A 134 -3.65 0.56 13.53
C LYS A 134 -3.26 0.84 14.98
N GLY A 135 -2.88 -0.18 15.75
CA GLY A 135 -2.69 -0.09 17.19
C GLY A 135 -3.91 -0.57 17.98
N THR A 136 -4.10 -0.06 19.19
CA THR A 136 -5.20 -0.45 20.07
C THR A 136 -6.32 0.57 20.07
N ALA A 137 -7.50 0.18 19.58
CA ALA A 137 -8.72 0.98 19.62
C ALA A 137 -9.26 1.02 21.06
N THR A 138 -9.66 2.21 21.51
CA THR A 138 -10.42 2.43 22.74
C THR A 138 -11.82 2.90 22.38
N PHE A 139 -12.84 2.22 22.89
CA PHE A 139 -14.22 2.54 22.59
C PHE A 139 -14.83 3.53 23.60
N TYR A 140 -15.82 4.27 23.14
CA TYR A 140 -16.61 5.21 23.93
C TYR A 140 -18.09 5.01 23.66
N ASN A 141 -18.87 5.43 24.65
CA ASN A 141 -20.31 5.37 24.64
C ASN A 141 -20.89 6.79 24.51
N ILE A 142 -22.13 6.90 24.02
CA ILE A 142 -22.89 8.16 23.95
C ILE A 142 -24.07 8.09 24.92
N SER A 143 -24.30 9.16 25.67
CA SER A 143 -25.53 9.37 26.43
C SER A 143 -26.22 10.64 25.93
N LEU A 144 -27.43 10.51 25.40
CA LEU A 144 -28.24 11.66 24.98
C LEU A 144 -28.95 12.30 26.17
N SER A 145 -29.33 13.57 26.03
CA SER A 145 -30.14 14.28 27.04
C SER A 145 -31.54 13.68 27.21
N SER A 146 -32.02 12.90 26.25
CA SER A 146 -33.25 12.10 26.34
C SER A 146 -33.14 10.96 27.37
N GLY A 147 -31.92 10.60 27.80
CA GLY A 147 -31.64 9.47 28.68
C GLY A 147 -31.25 8.18 27.93
N GLU A 148 -31.34 8.16 26.61
CA GLU A 148 -30.89 7.05 25.76
C GLU A 148 -29.37 6.91 25.79
N LYS A 149 -28.90 5.66 25.80
CA LYS A 149 -27.48 5.31 25.86
C LYS A 149 -27.10 4.36 24.73
N PHE A 150 -25.95 4.62 24.14
CA PHE A 150 -25.41 3.85 23.03
C PHE A 150 -24.00 3.37 23.38
N GLU A 151 -23.83 2.07 23.51
CA GLU A 151 -22.57 1.47 23.93
C GLU A 151 -21.66 1.15 22.74
N ASN A 152 -20.36 1.40 22.93
CA ASN A 152 -19.28 1.11 21.98
C ASN A 152 -19.58 1.63 20.56
N ILE A 153 -20.22 2.79 20.46
CA ILE A 153 -20.70 3.37 19.20
C ILE A 153 -19.61 4.17 18.47
N MET A 154 -18.57 4.58 19.18
CA MET A 154 -17.41 5.25 18.60
C MET A 154 -16.11 4.70 19.19
N TRP A 155 -15.01 4.85 18.47
CA TRP A 155 -13.68 4.46 18.93
C TRP A 155 -12.63 5.49 18.53
N SER A 156 -11.48 5.40 19.20
CA SER A 156 -10.28 6.18 18.89
C SER A 156 -9.03 5.33 19.07
N TYR A 157 -7.99 5.62 18.29
CA TYR A 157 -6.66 5.05 18.48
C TYR A 157 -5.76 6.07 19.19
N PRO A 158 -5.63 6.02 20.53
CA PRO A 158 -4.76 6.95 21.27
C PRO A 158 -3.28 6.73 20.96
N ASN A 159 -2.90 5.49 20.64
CA ASN A 159 -1.57 5.11 20.18
C ASN A 159 -1.73 4.29 18.90
N THR A 160 -1.09 4.76 17.83
CA THR A 160 -1.12 4.14 16.51
C THR A 160 0.23 3.55 16.19
N THR A 161 0.26 2.64 15.21
CA THR A 161 1.47 2.34 14.43
C THR A 161 1.94 3.58 13.65
N PHE A 162 3.12 3.51 13.07
CA PHE A 162 3.66 4.58 12.22
C PHE A 162 2.76 4.83 10.99
N GLU A 163 2.35 3.76 10.30
CA GLU A 163 1.47 3.79 9.11
C GLU A 163 0.17 4.57 9.35
N CYS A 164 -0.39 4.48 10.55
CA CYS A 164 -1.66 5.13 10.91
C CYS A 164 -1.51 6.38 11.78
N THR A 165 -0.33 7.01 11.83
CA THR A 165 -0.07 8.17 12.71
C THR A 165 -1.05 9.32 12.51
N HIS A 166 -1.57 9.51 11.29
CA HIS A 166 -2.50 10.59 10.96
C HIS A 166 -3.83 10.52 11.72
N ILE A 167 -4.32 9.32 12.05
CA ILE A 167 -5.60 9.14 12.78
C ILE A 167 -5.43 9.12 14.30
N LYS A 168 -4.21 9.35 14.82
CA LYS A 168 -3.92 9.27 16.24
C LYS A 168 -4.79 10.25 17.04
N GLY A 169 -5.58 9.71 17.97
CA GLY A 169 -6.50 10.48 18.82
C GLY A 169 -7.75 11.03 18.12
N MET A 170 -7.90 10.80 16.81
CA MET A 170 -9.15 11.08 16.09
C MET A 170 -10.22 10.03 16.42
N VAL A 171 -11.47 10.33 16.10
CA VAL A 171 -12.62 9.49 16.45
C VAL A 171 -13.38 9.07 15.22
N ALA A 172 -13.69 7.77 15.14
CA ALA A 172 -14.57 7.19 14.13
C ALA A 172 -15.81 6.59 14.81
N PHE A 173 -16.87 6.43 14.04
CA PHE A 173 -18.17 5.93 14.49
C PHE A 173 -18.49 4.61 13.79
N LEU A 174 -19.29 3.77 14.45
CA LEU A 174 -19.90 2.62 13.78
C LEU A 174 -20.98 3.16 12.86
N ASP A 175 -20.65 3.33 11.58
CA ASP A 175 -21.57 3.85 10.54
C ASP A 175 -22.88 3.05 10.49
N GLU A 176 -22.86 1.79 10.93
CA GLU A 176 -24.03 0.91 11.01
C GLU A 176 -24.98 1.28 12.16
N LYS A 177 -24.60 2.22 13.03
CA LYS A 177 -25.33 2.65 14.23
C LYS A 177 -25.58 4.16 14.28
N VAL A 178 -25.10 4.93 13.30
CA VAL A 178 -25.23 6.38 13.26
C VAL A 178 -25.71 6.83 11.88
N ASP A 179 -26.37 7.98 11.82
CA ASP A 179 -26.67 8.61 10.54
C ASP A 179 -25.46 9.44 10.10
N VAL A 180 -24.90 9.09 8.93
CA VAL A 180 -23.77 9.80 8.32
C VAL A 180 -24.29 10.70 7.22
N TRP A 181 -23.98 11.99 7.32
CA TRP A 181 -24.30 12.98 6.29
C TRP A 181 -23.00 13.49 5.66
N LEU A 182 -22.88 13.37 4.35
CA LEU A 182 -21.78 13.92 3.56
C LEU A 182 -22.33 15.00 2.64
N ASP A 183 -21.80 16.22 2.78
CA ASP A 183 -22.15 17.38 1.95
C ASP A 183 -23.66 17.69 1.88
N GLY A 184 -24.38 17.35 2.95
CA GLY A 184 -25.83 17.54 3.09
C GLY A 184 -26.68 16.33 2.67
N GLU A 185 -26.06 15.27 2.14
CA GLU A 185 -26.74 14.04 1.72
C GLU A 185 -26.51 12.91 2.73
N GLN A 186 -27.59 12.27 3.17
CA GLN A 186 -27.50 11.11 4.06
C GLN A 186 -26.97 9.90 3.29
N GLN A 187 -25.98 9.23 3.85
CA GLN A 187 -25.31 8.10 3.22
C GLN A 187 -25.95 6.79 3.67
N GLU A 188 -26.22 5.90 2.71
CA GLU A 188 -26.62 4.52 3.03
C GLU A 188 -25.41 3.61 3.30
N ARG A 189 -24.21 3.90 2.73
CA ARG A 189 -22.94 3.16 2.89
C ARG A 189 -21.70 4.02 2.52
N PRO A 190 -20.49 3.69 3.02
CA PRO A 190 -19.28 4.43 2.66
C PRO A 190 -18.94 4.30 1.16
N SER A 191 -18.58 5.41 0.55
CA SER A 191 -18.13 5.50 -0.84
C SER A 191 -16.87 6.37 -0.95
N ILE A 192 -16.00 6.04 -1.91
CA ILE A 192 -14.78 6.80 -2.22
C ILE A 192 -15.08 7.74 -3.39
N THR A 193 -14.63 8.99 -3.31
CA THR A 193 -14.68 9.92 -4.45
C THR A 193 -13.28 10.07 -5.05
N ILE A 194 -13.18 9.99 -6.38
CA ILE A 194 -11.95 10.30 -7.12
C ILE A 194 -12.18 11.57 -7.92
N ARG A 195 -11.17 12.42 -7.93
CA ARG A 195 -11.18 13.68 -8.67
C ARG A 195 -10.09 13.69 -9.72
N CYS A 196 -10.33 14.39 -10.80
CA CYS A 196 -9.30 14.61 -11.82
C CYS A 196 -9.47 15.98 -12.46
N THR A 197 -8.38 16.52 -13.02
CA THR A 197 -8.35 17.89 -13.54
C THR A 197 -7.93 17.94 -14.99
N PHE A 198 -8.61 18.78 -15.74
CA PHE A 198 -8.32 19.06 -17.15
C PHE A 198 -8.13 20.55 -17.38
N ASP A 199 -6.90 20.99 -17.64
CA ASP A 199 -6.52 22.38 -17.94
C ASP A 199 -7.25 23.42 -17.04
N THR A 200 -7.42 23.15 -15.73
CA THR A 200 -8.12 23.93 -14.66
C THR A 200 -9.57 23.55 -14.28
N TYR A 201 -10.26 22.67 -15.00
CA TYR A 201 -11.57 22.17 -14.59
C TYR A 201 -11.41 21.00 -13.61
N GLU A 202 -11.93 21.14 -12.39
CA GLU A 202 -12.05 20.07 -11.40
C GLU A 202 -13.36 19.31 -11.61
N TYR A 203 -13.28 17.98 -11.63
CA TYR A 203 -14.46 17.12 -11.61
C TYR A 203 -14.56 16.40 -10.28
N ASP A 204 -15.60 16.75 -9.51
CA ASP A 204 -15.91 16.23 -8.18
C ASP A 204 -17.15 15.33 -8.25
N ASN A 205 -17.14 14.20 -7.55
CA ASN A 205 -18.12 13.08 -7.61
C ASN A 205 -18.00 12.11 -8.77
N MET A 206 -16.89 11.39 -8.86
CA MET A 206 -16.91 10.08 -9.51
C MET A 206 -16.89 8.96 -8.47
N PHE A 207 -18.00 8.24 -8.36
CA PHE A 207 -18.08 6.98 -7.62
C PHE A 207 -17.55 5.87 -8.51
N HIS A 208 -16.56 5.13 -8.03
CA HIS A 208 -15.84 4.21 -8.91
C HIS A 208 -15.64 2.83 -8.32
N SER A 209 -15.33 1.93 -9.25
CA SER A 209 -14.76 0.64 -8.95
C SER A 209 -13.38 0.54 -9.60
N ILE A 210 -12.38 0.13 -8.82
CA ILE A 210 -11.05 -0.17 -9.34
C ILE A 210 -11.12 -1.47 -10.16
N ARG A 211 -10.43 -1.52 -11.31
CA ARG A 211 -10.38 -2.70 -12.19
C ARG A 211 -8.95 -2.97 -12.67
N TRP A 212 -8.65 -4.22 -12.97
CA TRP A 212 -7.39 -4.63 -13.61
C TRP A 212 -7.68 -5.04 -15.04
N LEU A 213 -7.27 -4.20 -16.00
CA LEU A 213 -7.26 -4.56 -17.43
C LEU A 213 -5.98 -5.30 -17.83
N HIS A 214 -4.96 -5.25 -16.96
CA HIS A 214 -3.69 -5.94 -17.08
C HIS A 214 -3.13 -6.23 -15.69
N ASN A 215 -2.08 -7.06 -15.62
CA ASN A 215 -1.49 -7.51 -14.36
C ASN A 215 -0.61 -6.47 -13.62
N ARG A 216 -0.27 -5.33 -14.23
CA ARG A 216 0.74 -4.40 -13.68
C ARG A 216 0.21 -3.43 -12.62
N HIS A 217 -0.92 -2.79 -12.88
CA HIS A 217 -1.55 -1.82 -11.99
C HIS A 217 -3.06 -1.73 -12.30
N PRO A 218 -3.87 -1.25 -11.36
CA PRO A 218 -5.26 -0.98 -11.64
C PRO A 218 -5.49 0.22 -12.56
N VAL A 219 -6.75 0.37 -12.97
CA VAL A 219 -7.32 1.53 -13.63
C VAL A 219 -8.65 1.89 -12.97
N TYR A 220 -9.04 3.16 -13.03
CA TYR A 220 -10.38 3.60 -12.61
C TYR A 220 -11.39 3.35 -13.71
N ALA A 221 -12.51 2.71 -13.34
CA ALA A 221 -13.63 2.44 -14.23
C ALA A 221 -14.84 3.28 -13.83
N PHE A 222 -15.43 3.98 -14.81
CA PHE A 222 -16.59 4.86 -14.65
C PHE A 222 -17.73 4.44 -15.57
N THR A 223 -18.93 4.87 -15.25
CA THR A 223 -20.11 4.76 -16.11
C THR A 223 -20.24 5.98 -17.01
N ARG A 224 -21.16 5.93 -17.98
CA ARG A 224 -21.42 7.07 -18.87
C ARG A 224 -22.01 8.28 -18.13
N GLU A 225 -22.77 8.02 -17.07
CA GLU A 225 -23.45 9.02 -16.24
C GLU A 225 -22.44 9.81 -15.38
N ASP A 226 -21.33 9.17 -15.02
CA ASP A 226 -20.25 9.79 -14.26
C ASP A 226 -19.45 10.83 -15.06
N LEU A 227 -19.66 10.95 -16.38
CA LEU A 227 -18.93 11.93 -17.21
C LEU A 227 -19.89 12.85 -17.99
N PRO A 228 -19.86 14.17 -17.75
CA PRO A 228 -20.70 15.10 -18.48
C PRO A 228 -20.52 15.03 -19.99
N SER A 229 -21.64 14.97 -20.71
CA SER A 229 -21.66 14.81 -22.16
C SER A 229 -21.13 16.02 -22.92
N TRP A 230 -21.09 17.21 -22.30
CA TRP A 230 -20.78 18.48 -22.97
C TRP A 230 -19.30 18.67 -23.36
N TYR A 231 -18.37 17.89 -22.81
CA TYR A 231 -16.94 17.94 -23.18
C TYR A 231 -16.44 16.69 -23.90
N LEU A 232 -17.33 15.76 -24.24
CA LEU A 232 -16.97 14.50 -24.89
C LEU A 232 -17.36 14.54 -26.36
N SER A 233 -16.41 14.23 -27.23
CA SER A 233 -16.68 13.98 -28.65
C SER A 233 -16.19 12.60 -29.04
N ILE A 234 -17.00 11.88 -29.83
CA ILE A 234 -16.62 10.56 -30.33
C ILE A 234 -15.41 10.70 -31.25
N ALA A 235 -14.33 10.02 -30.88
CA ALA A 235 -13.11 9.87 -31.68
C ALA A 235 -13.31 8.77 -32.72
N SER A 236 -13.84 7.64 -32.25
CA SER A 236 -14.10 6.44 -33.04
C SER A 236 -15.18 5.61 -32.35
N GLU A 237 -15.90 4.84 -33.15
CA GLU A 237 -16.93 3.94 -32.68
C GLU A 237 -16.81 2.62 -33.44
N THR A 238 -16.80 1.54 -32.70
CA THR A 238 -16.81 0.17 -33.21
C THR A 238 -17.96 -0.58 -32.53
N PRO A 239 -18.36 -1.76 -33.03
CA PRO A 239 -19.39 -2.57 -32.35
C PRO A 239 -19.04 -2.97 -30.91
N ASN A 240 -17.76 -2.92 -30.51
CA ASN A 240 -17.29 -3.35 -29.20
C ASN A 240 -16.93 -2.20 -28.26
N GLU A 241 -16.56 -1.03 -28.79
CA GLU A 241 -16.09 0.10 -27.99
C GLU A 241 -16.34 1.44 -28.68
N ILE A 242 -16.49 2.49 -27.85
CA ILE A 242 -16.50 3.89 -28.27
C ILE A 242 -15.33 4.61 -27.62
N GLN A 243 -14.50 5.25 -28.42
CA GLN A 243 -13.42 6.09 -27.92
C GLN A 243 -13.85 7.55 -27.96
N PHE A 244 -13.58 8.30 -26.89
CA PHE A 244 -13.86 9.72 -26.79
C PHE A 244 -12.58 10.54 -26.71
N ILE A 245 -12.63 11.70 -27.37
CA ILE A 245 -11.73 12.84 -27.20
C ILE A 245 -12.35 13.74 -26.13
N ILE A 246 -11.50 14.29 -25.26
CA ILE A 246 -11.89 15.32 -24.30
C ILE A 246 -11.65 16.68 -24.95
N LYS A 247 -12.72 17.48 -25.07
CA LYS A 247 -12.72 18.82 -25.65
C LYS A 247 -12.72 19.88 -24.56
N LEU A 248 -11.60 20.59 -24.42
CA LEU A 248 -11.43 21.68 -23.45
C LEU A 248 -11.49 23.02 -24.17
N GLY A 249 -12.70 23.40 -24.60
CA GLY A 249 -12.91 24.61 -25.38
C GLY A 249 -12.57 24.47 -26.88
N PRO A 250 -12.60 25.58 -27.64
CA PRO A 250 -12.63 25.56 -29.11
C PRO A 250 -11.32 25.17 -29.81
N GLU A 251 -10.17 25.19 -29.13
CA GLU A 251 -8.85 24.93 -29.75
C GLU A 251 -8.07 23.76 -29.12
N ARG A 252 -8.66 22.99 -28.20
CA ARG A 252 -7.92 21.98 -27.43
C ARG A 252 -8.62 20.63 -27.42
N GLU A 253 -8.02 19.69 -28.14
CA GLU A 253 -8.46 18.30 -28.26
C GLU A 253 -7.34 17.37 -27.77
N ARG A 254 -7.62 16.50 -26.78
CA ARG A 254 -6.71 15.41 -26.38
C ARG A 254 -7.17 14.09 -27.00
N PHE A 255 -6.36 13.57 -27.94
CA PHE A 255 -6.69 12.38 -28.74
C PHE A 255 -6.26 11.06 -28.08
N PRO A 256 -7.02 9.98 -28.34
CA PRO A 256 -8.20 9.59 -27.58
C PRO A 256 -7.88 9.30 -26.11
N ALA A 257 -8.68 9.90 -25.22
CA ALA A 257 -8.44 9.90 -23.77
C ALA A 257 -9.30 8.88 -23.02
N ILE A 258 -10.47 8.53 -23.56
CA ILE A 258 -11.46 7.68 -22.88
C ILE A 258 -11.91 6.55 -23.80
N THR A 259 -12.01 5.33 -23.29
CA THR A 259 -12.58 4.18 -24.01
C THR A 259 -13.73 3.58 -23.21
N PHE A 260 -14.94 3.55 -23.77
CA PHE A 260 -16.10 2.83 -23.24
C PHE A 260 -16.29 1.51 -23.96
N HIS A 261 -16.53 0.44 -23.20
CA HIS A 261 -16.83 -0.87 -23.76
C HIS A 261 -18.35 -1.07 -23.93
N LEU A 262 -18.76 -1.55 -25.10
CA LEU A 262 -20.15 -1.82 -25.46
C LEU A 262 -20.51 -3.31 -25.37
N THR A 263 -19.51 -4.19 -25.23
CA THR A 263 -19.69 -5.64 -25.18
C THR A 263 -18.76 -6.29 -24.14
N GLY A 264 -19.02 -7.56 -23.83
CA GLY A 264 -18.19 -8.34 -22.90
C GLY A 264 -18.39 -8.00 -21.43
N SER A 265 -17.42 -8.41 -20.59
CA SER A 265 -17.46 -8.26 -19.13
C SER A 265 -17.29 -6.81 -18.64
N LEU A 266 -16.91 -5.89 -19.53
CA LEU A 266 -16.69 -4.46 -19.24
C LEU A 266 -17.80 -3.57 -19.79
N ILE A 267 -18.90 -4.14 -20.28
CA ILE A 267 -20.00 -3.40 -20.89
C ILE A 267 -20.49 -2.26 -19.98
N GLY A 268 -20.61 -1.05 -20.56
CA GLY A 268 -21.04 0.16 -19.87
C GLY A 268 -19.94 0.87 -19.08
N LEU A 269 -18.76 0.27 -18.93
CA LEU A 269 -17.62 0.88 -18.25
C LEU A 269 -16.71 1.61 -19.24
N GLY A 270 -16.28 2.79 -18.82
CA GLY A 270 -15.26 3.59 -19.46
C GLY A 270 -13.97 3.64 -18.66
N PHE A 271 -12.86 3.86 -19.37
CA PHE A 271 -11.52 4.02 -18.81
C PHE A 271 -10.84 5.26 -19.36
N ILE A 272 -10.27 6.10 -18.50
CA ILE A 272 -9.49 7.28 -18.89
C ILE A 272 -8.02 6.86 -18.88
N LYS A 273 -7.28 7.15 -19.94
CA LYS A 273 -5.83 7.00 -19.92
C LYS A 273 -5.26 7.96 -18.88
N PHE A 274 -4.39 7.45 -18.01
CA PHE A 274 -3.88 8.23 -16.88
C PHE A 274 -3.12 9.50 -17.33
N ASP A 275 -2.32 9.38 -18.39
CA ASP A 275 -1.54 10.46 -19.01
C ASP A 275 -2.36 11.43 -19.88
N ALA A 276 -3.64 11.14 -20.12
CA ALA A 276 -4.52 12.05 -20.82
C ALA A 276 -5.04 13.19 -19.93
N VAL A 277 -4.85 13.10 -18.62
CA VAL A 277 -5.31 14.05 -17.60
C VAL A 277 -4.14 14.82 -17.02
N ASP A 278 -4.34 16.08 -16.59
CA ASP A 278 -3.25 16.90 -16.05
C ASP A 278 -2.84 16.52 -14.63
N ALA A 279 -3.85 16.23 -13.81
CA ALA A 279 -3.64 15.69 -12.48
C ALA A 279 -4.82 14.83 -12.05
N TRP A 280 -4.49 13.76 -11.34
CA TRP A 280 -5.42 12.87 -10.68
C TRP A 280 -5.33 13.08 -9.18
N PHE A 281 -6.46 12.99 -8.49
CA PHE A 281 -6.56 13.13 -7.05
C PHE A 281 -7.41 12.01 -6.46
N GLU A 282 -6.89 11.38 -5.43
CA GLU A 282 -7.68 10.56 -4.50
C GLU A 282 -8.01 11.46 -3.30
N GLU A 283 -9.28 11.85 -3.15
CA GLU A 283 -9.68 12.96 -2.26
C GLU A 283 -8.80 14.21 -2.50
N GLU A 284 -8.10 14.73 -1.48
CA GLU A 284 -7.22 15.91 -1.57
C GLU A 284 -5.78 15.56 -1.96
N GLU A 285 -5.43 14.28 -2.13
CA GLU A 285 -4.07 13.85 -2.44
C GLU A 285 -3.89 13.64 -3.95
N GLN A 286 -2.96 14.39 -4.55
CA GLN A 286 -2.59 14.16 -5.95
C GLN A 286 -1.85 12.82 -6.10
N ILE A 287 -2.25 12.03 -7.08
CA ILE A 287 -1.57 10.79 -7.45
C ILE A 287 -0.88 10.91 -8.81
N TYR A 288 0.13 10.07 -9.03
CA TYR A 288 1.01 10.14 -10.20
C TYR A 288 1.19 8.77 -10.85
N VAL A 289 1.59 8.76 -12.13
CA VAL A 289 1.91 7.55 -12.93
C VAL A 289 0.71 6.64 -13.23
N HIS A 290 0.04 6.11 -12.20
CA HIS A 290 -1.16 5.27 -12.30
C HIS A 290 -1.87 5.19 -10.93
N PRO A 291 -3.13 4.72 -10.87
CA PRO A 291 -3.81 4.46 -9.60
C PRO A 291 -3.03 3.51 -8.69
N ARG A 292 -3.09 3.75 -7.37
CA ARG A 292 -2.47 2.87 -6.39
C ARG A 292 -3.24 1.55 -6.31
N ASP A 293 -2.50 0.44 -6.23
CA ASP A 293 -3.06 -0.90 -6.06
C ASP A 293 -3.43 -1.10 -4.58
N PRO A 294 -4.71 -1.35 -4.26
CA PRO A 294 -5.16 -1.55 -2.87
C PRO A 294 -4.58 -2.82 -2.22
N TYR A 295 -3.90 -3.67 -2.99
CA TYR A 295 -3.19 -4.84 -2.49
C TYR A 295 -1.67 -4.68 -2.54
N LYS A 296 -1.15 -3.52 -2.95
CA LYS A 296 0.28 -3.22 -2.90
C LYS A 296 0.61 -2.42 -1.65
N ARG A 297 1.39 -3.05 -0.77
CA ARG A 297 1.87 -2.52 0.50
C ARG A 297 3.36 -2.23 0.38
N ILE A 298 3.82 -1.15 1.01
CA ILE A 298 5.23 -0.93 1.29
C ILE A 298 5.45 -0.91 2.81
N ASP A 299 6.37 -1.74 3.28
CA ASP A 299 6.88 -1.69 4.63
C ASP A 299 8.36 -1.29 4.62
N VAL A 300 8.75 -0.46 5.58
CA VAL A 300 10.15 -0.08 5.79
C VAL A 300 10.52 -0.38 7.23
N LEU A 301 11.38 -1.38 7.42
CA LEU A 301 11.78 -1.86 8.74
C LEU A 301 13.21 -1.43 9.04
N GLN A 302 13.43 -0.91 10.25
CA GLN A 302 14.78 -0.72 10.77
C GLN A 302 15.39 -2.09 11.06
N SER A 303 16.63 -2.29 10.64
CA SER A 303 17.42 -3.48 10.94
C SER A 303 18.73 -3.10 11.62
N SER A 304 19.25 -3.99 12.48
CA SER A 304 20.58 -3.88 13.11
C SER A 304 21.65 -4.74 12.41
N ARG A 305 21.27 -5.44 11.33
CA ARG A 305 22.17 -6.29 10.56
C ARG A 305 23.32 -5.48 9.96
N HIS A 306 24.50 -6.11 9.91
CA HIS A 306 25.67 -5.52 9.28
C HIS A 306 25.63 -5.76 7.78
N VAL A 307 25.43 -4.70 7.00
CA VAL A 307 25.43 -4.76 5.53
C VAL A 307 26.71 -4.18 4.97
N ARG A 308 27.35 -4.92 4.07
CA ARG A 308 28.40 -4.40 3.19
C ARG A 308 28.03 -4.61 1.73
N ILE A 309 28.27 -3.58 0.92
CA ILE A 309 28.07 -3.63 -0.54
C ILE A 309 29.44 -3.49 -1.21
N GLU A 310 29.74 -4.40 -2.13
CA GLU A 310 30.98 -4.40 -2.90
C GLU A 310 30.70 -4.43 -4.40
N ILE A 311 31.59 -3.77 -5.16
CA ILE A 311 31.64 -3.86 -6.62
C ILE A 311 33.07 -4.23 -6.99
N ASN A 312 33.26 -5.37 -7.66
CA ASN A 312 34.57 -5.91 -8.03
C ASN A 312 35.60 -5.91 -6.87
N GLY A 313 35.14 -6.26 -5.67
CA GLY A 313 35.97 -6.30 -4.45
C GLY A 313 36.29 -4.94 -3.81
N VAL A 314 35.76 -3.83 -4.33
CA VAL A 314 35.84 -2.51 -3.70
C VAL A 314 34.59 -2.30 -2.86
N GLU A 315 34.76 -2.04 -1.55
CA GLU A 315 33.66 -1.70 -0.66
C GLU A 315 33.09 -0.32 -1.02
N ILE A 316 31.80 -0.29 -1.37
CA ILE A 316 31.05 0.91 -1.76
C ILE A 316 30.18 1.40 -0.60
N ALA A 317 29.68 0.49 0.25
CA ALA A 317 28.86 0.85 1.40
C ALA A 317 29.08 -0.13 2.58
N ASN A 318 28.93 0.38 3.80
CA ASN A 318 29.07 -0.39 5.04
C ASN A 318 28.21 0.23 6.15
N THR A 319 27.18 -0.47 6.62
CA THR A 319 26.22 0.05 7.61
C THR A 319 25.78 -1.01 8.61
N ARG A 320 25.45 -0.59 9.84
CA ARG A 320 24.82 -1.42 10.89
C ARG A 320 23.43 -0.94 11.29
N CYS A 321 22.88 -0.02 10.49
CA CYS A 321 21.52 0.50 10.66
C CYS A 321 20.84 0.70 9.30
N PRO A 322 20.82 -0.33 8.42
CA PRO A 322 20.06 -0.23 7.18
C PRO A 322 18.55 -0.12 7.45
N LEU A 323 17.82 0.42 6.48
CA LEU A 323 16.37 0.23 6.37
C LEU A 323 16.10 -0.83 5.31
N LEU A 324 15.28 -1.83 5.63
CA LEU A 324 14.84 -2.85 4.69
C LEU A 324 13.46 -2.46 4.17
N LEU A 325 13.36 -2.24 2.86
CA LEU A 325 12.11 -1.92 2.20
C LEU A 325 11.55 -3.18 1.55
N PHE A 326 10.33 -3.53 1.95
CA PHE A 326 9.54 -4.61 1.37
C PHE A 326 8.41 -3.99 0.55
N GLU A 327 8.27 -4.40 -0.71
CA GLU A 327 7.15 -4.01 -1.56
C GLU A 327 6.48 -5.26 -2.11
N THR A 328 5.15 -5.33 -2.07
CA THR A 328 4.39 -6.51 -2.47
C THR A 328 4.78 -6.99 -3.88
N GLY A 329 5.30 -8.21 -3.96
CA GLY A 329 5.69 -8.85 -5.22
C GLY A 329 7.03 -8.39 -5.79
N GLU A 330 7.75 -7.50 -5.12
CA GLU A 330 9.07 -7.01 -5.52
C GLU A 330 10.17 -7.56 -4.61
N PRO A 331 11.42 -7.65 -5.09
CA PRO A 331 12.56 -7.97 -4.22
C PRO A 331 12.70 -6.95 -3.08
N MET A 332 13.06 -7.44 -1.89
CA MET A 332 13.45 -6.59 -0.77
C MET A 332 14.64 -5.72 -1.17
N ARG A 333 14.60 -4.42 -0.84
CA ARG A 333 15.69 -3.48 -1.11
C ARG A 333 16.27 -2.91 0.17
N ILE A 334 17.60 -2.92 0.24
CA ILE A 334 18.35 -2.38 1.38
C ILE A 334 18.64 -0.91 1.13
N TYR A 335 18.13 -0.04 1.99
CA TYR A 335 18.43 1.38 2.01
C TYR A 335 19.51 1.70 3.04
N ILE A 336 20.57 2.37 2.59
CA ILE A 336 21.75 2.71 3.35
C ILE A 336 21.85 4.24 3.50
N PRO A 337 22.14 4.77 4.70
CA PRO A 337 22.39 6.20 4.87
C PRO A 337 23.53 6.67 3.96
N ARG A 338 23.40 7.85 3.33
CA ARG A 338 24.45 8.38 2.43
C ARG A 338 25.82 8.47 3.11
N THR A 339 25.87 8.80 4.39
CA THR A 339 27.12 8.89 5.15
C THR A 339 27.83 7.56 5.35
N HIS A 340 27.17 6.43 5.09
CA HIS A 340 27.70 5.06 5.24
C HIS A 340 28.20 4.47 3.93
N THR A 341 28.51 5.33 2.96
CA THR A 341 28.88 4.94 1.61
C THR A 341 30.06 5.76 1.10
N ARG A 342 30.75 5.26 0.09
CA ARG A 342 31.85 5.92 -0.62
C ARG A 342 31.32 6.98 -1.58
N MET A 343 30.88 8.11 -1.02
CA MET A 343 30.34 9.25 -1.77
C MET A 343 31.31 9.85 -2.79
N ASP A 344 32.61 9.63 -2.60
CA ASP A 344 33.68 10.04 -3.52
C ASP A 344 33.66 9.28 -4.86
N LEU A 345 32.96 8.15 -4.94
CA LEU A 345 32.86 7.32 -6.14
C LEU A 345 31.58 7.58 -6.96
N TRP A 346 30.72 8.49 -6.51
CA TRP A 346 29.40 8.71 -7.09
C TRP A 346 29.40 9.77 -8.17
N HIS A 347 28.68 9.48 -9.25
CA HIS A 347 28.42 10.46 -10.29
C HIS A 347 26.92 10.48 -10.61
N PRO A 348 26.26 11.65 -10.57
CA PRO A 348 24.83 11.74 -10.87
C PRO A 348 24.54 11.33 -12.31
N SER A 349 23.46 10.58 -12.49
CA SER A 349 22.89 10.26 -13.80
C SER A 349 21.74 11.21 -14.14
N GLN A 350 21.43 11.34 -15.42
CA GLN A 350 20.20 12.00 -15.88
C GLN A 350 18.98 11.06 -15.79
N HIS A 351 19.21 9.78 -15.51
CA HIS A 351 18.15 8.78 -15.41
C HIS A 351 17.32 9.02 -14.14
N LYS A 352 16.00 9.09 -14.32
CA LYS A 352 15.02 9.21 -13.25
C LYS A 352 13.87 8.24 -13.51
N VAL A 353 13.37 7.64 -12.44
CA VAL A 353 12.19 6.77 -12.50
C VAL A 353 11.19 7.25 -11.45
N THR A 354 9.94 7.44 -11.85
CA THR A 354 8.88 7.83 -10.92
C THR A 354 8.04 6.61 -10.56
N SER A 355 7.80 6.44 -9.26
CA SER A 355 6.92 5.43 -8.69
C SER A 355 5.72 6.13 -8.02
N PRO A 356 4.48 5.63 -8.18
CA PRO A 356 3.32 6.16 -7.46
C PRO A 356 3.44 6.00 -5.95
N TYR A 357 4.21 5.01 -5.50
CA TYR A 357 4.31 4.63 -4.08
C TYR A 357 5.53 5.23 -3.40
N LYS A 358 6.64 5.40 -4.11
CA LYS A 358 7.94 5.80 -3.53
C LYS A 358 8.37 7.22 -3.88
N GLY A 359 7.78 7.84 -4.91
CA GLY A 359 8.18 9.15 -5.44
C GLY A 359 9.14 9.03 -6.63
N THR A 360 9.95 10.06 -6.88
CA THR A 360 10.90 10.07 -8.00
C THR A 360 12.31 9.69 -7.54
N ALA A 361 12.86 8.64 -8.13
CA ALA A 361 14.21 8.15 -7.89
C ALA A 361 15.24 8.89 -8.76
N ASP A 362 16.31 9.35 -8.13
CA ASP A 362 17.52 9.85 -8.77
C ASP A 362 18.56 8.73 -8.83
N TYR A 363 19.06 8.42 -10.03
CA TYR A 363 20.06 7.39 -10.23
C TYR A 363 21.49 7.96 -10.22
N TYR A 364 22.43 7.15 -9.78
CA TYR A 364 23.85 7.47 -9.76
C TYR A 364 24.68 6.32 -10.35
N ASN A 365 25.77 6.70 -10.99
CA ASN A 365 26.81 5.81 -11.47
C ASN A 365 27.88 5.66 -10.39
N VAL A 366 28.54 4.51 -10.35
CA VAL A 366 29.78 4.32 -9.59
C VAL A 366 30.95 4.28 -10.56
N ILE A 367 31.98 5.11 -10.31
CA ILE A 367 33.23 5.07 -11.07
C ILE A 367 34.33 4.60 -10.11
N LEU A 368 34.89 3.42 -10.38
CA LEU A 368 35.97 2.88 -9.58
C LEU A 368 37.30 3.57 -9.92
N SER A 369 38.27 3.50 -9.01
CA SER A 369 39.63 3.99 -9.27
C SER A 369 40.34 3.26 -10.43
N SER A 370 39.86 2.08 -10.82
CA SER A 370 40.29 1.36 -12.02
C SER A 370 39.85 2.05 -13.32
N GLY A 371 38.90 2.99 -13.27
CA GLY A 371 38.26 3.62 -14.42
C GLY A 371 37.00 2.90 -14.92
N GLU A 372 36.63 1.77 -14.31
CA GLU A 372 35.38 1.06 -14.62
C GLU A 372 34.17 1.86 -14.16
N ILE A 373 33.14 1.92 -15.02
CA ILE A 373 31.91 2.68 -14.79
C ILE A 373 30.74 1.71 -14.66
N PHE A 374 29.99 1.83 -13.57
CA PHE A 374 28.77 1.08 -13.30
C PHE A 374 27.59 2.03 -13.39
N GLU A 375 26.92 2.03 -14.53
CA GLU A 375 25.83 2.97 -14.82
C GLU A 375 24.55 2.64 -14.07
N ASN A 376 23.89 3.67 -13.54
CA ASN A 376 22.61 3.62 -12.82
C ASN A 376 22.57 2.48 -11.79
N ILE A 377 23.67 2.25 -11.08
CA ILE A 377 23.82 1.08 -10.19
C ILE A 377 23.16 1.28 -8.84
N MET A 378 22.99 2.54 -8.44
CA MET A 378 22.31 2.93 -7.19
C MET A 378 21.31 4.05 -7.45
N TRP A 379 20.30 4.15 -6.59
CA TRP A 379 19.31 5.22 -6.65
C TRP A 379 18.95 5.74 -5.26
N SER A 380 18.40 6.96 -5.22
CA SER A 380 17.88 7.61 -4.03
C SER A 380 16.53 8.23 -4.30
N TYR A 381 15.65 8.27 -3.31
CA TYR A 381 14.43 9.08 -3.34
C TYR A 381 14.65 10.40 -2.58
N PRO A 382 15.13 11.49 -3.21
CA PRO A 382 15.34 12.77 -2.52
C PRO A 382 14.03 13.38 -1.99
N ILE A 383 12.92 13.11 -2.70
CA ILE A 383 11.56 13.44 -2.31
C ILE A 383 10.78 12.13 -2.40
N ALA A 384 10.49 11.55 -1.23
CA ALA A 384 9.66 10.35 -1.11
C ALA A 384 8.22 10.74 -0.75
N THR A 385 7.28 9.86 -1.08
CA THR A 385 5.91 9.91 -0.56
C THR A 385 5.90 9.78 0.96
N ILE A 386 4.76 10.04 1.59
CA ILE A 386 4.62 9.88 3.04
C ILE A 386 4.84 8.43 3.49
N GLU A 387 4.33 7.46 2.71
CA GLU A 387 4.49 6.01 2.94
C GLU A 387 5.96 5.59 2.97
N CYS A 388 6.80 6.26 2.18
CA CYS A 388 8.24 6.00 2.08
C CYS A 388 9.12 7.10 2.69
N ALA A 389 8.56 7.95 3.56
CA ALA A 389 9.28 9.12 4.08
C ALA A 389 10.55 8.74 4.86
N THR A 390 10.58 7.54 5.46
CA THR A 390 11.72 7.02 6.23
C THR A 390 12.96 6.75 5.38
N VAL A 391 12.80 6.32 4.12
CA VAL A 391 13.93 6.09 3.19
C VAL A 391 14.36 7.33 2.42
N LYS A 392 13.75 8.49 2.70
CA LYS A 392 14.05 9.74 2.02
C LYS A 392 15.55 10.06 2.05
N GLY A 393 16.13 10.23 0.87
CA GLY A 393 17.53 10.55 0.68
C GLY A 393 18.50 9.40 0.98
N MET A 394 18.04 8.23 1.42
CA MET A 394 18.90 7.04 1.54
C MET A 394 19.18 6.44 0.16
N LEU A 395 20.10 5.47 0.11
CA LEU A 395 20.50 4.81 -1.13
C LEU A 395 20.23 3.32 -1.11
N ALA A 396 19.69 2.83 -2.22
CA ALA A 396 19.61 1.42 -2.51
C ALA A 396 20.43 1.09 -3.76
N PHE A 397 20.78 -0.19 -3.89
CA PHE A 397 21.58 -0.74 -4.97
C PHE A 397 20.78 -1.83 -5.69
N PHE A 398 21.13 -2.09 -6.94
CA PHE A 398 20.65 -3.27 -7.64
C PHE A 398 21.45 -4.48 -7.14
N ASP A 399 20.90 -5.19 -6.17
CA ASP A 399 21.51 -6.37 -5.51
C ASP A 399 21.92 -7.46 -6.53
N GLU A 400 21.22 -7.54 -7.65
CA GLU A 400 21.53 -8.38 -8.82
C GLU A 400 22.86 -8.02 -9.52
N ARG A 401 23.38 -6.81 -9.29
CA ARG A 401 24.55 -6.23 -9.96
C ARG A 401 25.71 -5.90 -9.02
N VAL A 402 25.52 -6.08 -7.71
CA VAL A 402 26.54 -5.86 -6.68
C VAL A 402 26.73 -7.12 -5.83
N ASP A 403 27.82 -7.16 -5.05
CA ASP A 403 27.99 -8.18 -4.02
C ASP A 403 27.43 -7.63 -2.70
N VAL A 404 26.42 -8.32 -2.14
CA VAL A 404 25.82 -7.97 -0.85
C VAL A 404 26.31 -8.95 0.20
N TRP A 405 26.80 -8.42 1.32
CA TRP A 405 27.20 -9.19 2.48
C TRP A 405 26.30 -8.82 3.66
N LEU A 406 25.67 -9.81 4.28
CA LEU A 406 24.85 -9.66 5.48
C LEU A 406 25.50 -10.41 6.63
N ASP A 407 25.84 -9.70 7.70
CA ASP A 407 26.45 -10.24 8.92
C ASP A 407 27.73 -11.06 8.66
N GLY A 408 28.46 -10.69 7.61
CA GLY A 408 29.70 -11.36 7.18
C GLY A 408 29.50 -12.48 6.15
N GLU A 409 28.26 -12.80 5.80
CA GLU A 409 27.93 -13.84 4.82
C GLU A 409 27.54 -13.21 3.48
N LYS A 410 28.21 -13.63 2.40
CA LYS A 410 27.89 -13.19 1.04
C LYS A 410 26.55 -13.80 0.62
N GLN A 411 25.64 -12.93 0.19
CA GLN A 411 24.33 -13.33 -0.29
C GLN A 411 24.39 -13.70 -1.77
N ASP A 412 23.55 -14.65 -2.17
CA ASP A 412 23.32 -14.93 -3.58
C ASP A 412 22.61 -13.75 -4.25
N ARG A 413 23.00 -13.47 -5.50
CA ARG A 413 22.36 -12.41 -6.26
C ARG A 413 20.94 -12.85 -6.65
N PRO A 414 19.93 -12.01 -6.42
CA PRO A 414 18.59 -12.31 -6.90
C PRO A 414 18.59 -12.40 -8.42
N VAL A 415 17.72 -13.25 -8.97
CA VAL A 415 17.49 -13.30 -10.42
C VAL A 415 16.87 -11.98 -10.84
N GLU A 416 17.41 -11.32 -11.88
CA GLU A 416 16.79 -10.13 -12.45
C GLU A 416 15.33 -10.42 -12.78
N ALA A 417 14.42 -9.74 -12.07
CA ALA A 417 13.00 -9.81 -12.39
C ALA A 417 12.84 -9.30 -13.83
N GLY A 418 12.46 -10.18 -14.76
CA GLY A 418 12.27 -9.84 -16.16
C GLY A 418 11.25 -8.70 -16.32
N GLY A 419 11.75 -7.48 -16.51
CA GLY A 419 10.88 -6.31 -16.53
C GLY A 419 11.61 -4.96 -16.54
N ASN A 420 12.73 -4.83 -17.26
CA ASN A 420 13.13 -3.62 -17.99
C ASN A 420 14.40 -3.92 -18.78
N ALA A 421 14.33 -3.83 -20.09
CA ALA A 421 15.46 -4.03 -20.98
C ALA A 421 16.56 -2.99 -20.70
N SER A 422 17.78 -3.47 -20.44
CA SER A 422 19.00 -2.68 -20.63
C SER A 422 19.06 -2.17 -22.07
N PRO A 423 19.29 -0.85 -22.32
CA PRO A 423 19.41 -0.33 -23.67
C PRO A 423 20.83 -0.55 -24.17
N SER A 424 21.18 -1.78 -24.56
CA SER A 424 22.35 -1.97 -25.41
C SER A 424 22.18 -3.18 -26.32
N GLN A 425 22.25 -2.90 -27.62
CA GLN A 425 22.36 -3.82 -28.75
C GLN A 425 21.04 -4.36 -29.32
N ALA A 426 20.42 -3.56 -30.18
CA ALA A 426 19.58 -4.07 -31.27
C ALA A 426 20.11 -3.55 -32.61
N THR A 427 20.85 -4.39 -33.33
CA THR A 427 21.07 -4.26 -34.78
C THR A 427 19.79 -4.71 -35.52
N PRO A 428 19.43 -4.09 -36.65
CA PRO A 428 18.17 -4.40 -37.32
C PRO A 428 18.31 -5.62 -38.24
N GLY A 429 17.47 -6.63 -38.04
CA GLY A 429 17.26 -7.79 -38.92
C GLY A 429 15.77 -8.01 -39.19
N PRO A 430 15.38 -8.64 -40.31
CA PRO A 430 14.25 -8.17 -41.10
C PRO A 430 12.87 -8.68 -40.65
N SER A 431 11.89 -7.84 -40.96
CA SER A 431 10.45 -8.03 -40.90
C SER A 431 9.96 -9.43 -41.28
N GLN A 432 9.23 -10.06 -40.38
CA GLN A 432 8.18 -11.01 -40.74
C GLN A 432 6.85 -10.59 -40.12
N GLN A 433 5.92 -10.27 -41.01
CA GLN A 433 4.49 -10.11 -40.73
C GLN A 433 3.92 -11.44 -40.22
N GLY A 434 3.18 -11.36 -39.11
CA GLY A 434 2.41 -12.48 -38.56
C GLY A 434 1.42 -11.95 -37.55
N SER A 435 0.27 -11.48 -38.02
CA SER A 435 -0.88 -11.07 -37.22
C SER A 435 -1.37 -12.23 -36.34
N LYS A 436 -1.38 -12.04 -35.02
CA LYS A 436 -2.19 -12.84 -34.08
C LYS A 436 -3.30 -11.95 -33.50
N PRO A 437 -4.53 -12.45 -33.39
CA PRO A 437 -5.67 -11.66 -32.96
C PRO A 437 -5.58 -11.35 -31.46
N VAL A 438 -5.87 -10.10 -31.12
CA VAL A 438 -6.12 -9.61 -29.76
C VAL A 438 -7.54 -10.04 -29.40
N ASN A 439 -7.69 -11.11 -28.62
CA ASN A 439 -8.91 -11.43 -27.89
C ASN A 439 -8.51 -12.34 -26.72
N ASP A 440 -8.43 -11.74 -25.54
CA ASP A 440 -8.73 -12.29 -24.21
C ASP A 440 -8.12 -11.33 -23.17
N LEU A 441 -8.82 -10.22 -22.92
CA LEU A 441 -8.56 -9.38 -21.74
C LEU A 441 -9.05 -10.17 -20.52
N LEU A 442 -8.12 -10.81 -19.82
CA LEU A 442 -8.35 -11.41 -18.52
C LEU A 442 -8.75 -10.31 -17.54
N VAL A 443 -10.03 -10.28 -17.14
CA VAL A 443 -10.44 -9.62 -15.89
C VAL A 443 -9.82 -10.47 -14.78
N LEU A 444 -8.59 -10.12 -14.39
CA LEU A 444 -7.93 -10.74 -13.26
C LEU A 444 -8.60 -10.23 -11.99
N GLN A 445 -9.58 -10.99 -11.48
CA GLN A 445 -9.88 -10.94 -10.06
C GLN A 445 -8.67 -11.57 -9.36
N LYS A 446 -7.78 -10.73 -8.79
CA LYS A 446 -6.87 -11.24 -7.77
C LYS A 446 -7.73 -11.70 -6.57
N PRO A 447 -7.38 -12.84 -5.95
CA PRO A 447 -8.17 -13.48 -4.90
C PRO A 447 -8.40 -12.58 -3.69
#